data_AF-A0A3G2UM71-F1
#
_entry.id   AF-A0A3G2UM71-F1
#
_cell.length_a   1.000
_cell.length_b   1.000
_cell.length_c   1.000
_cell.angle_alpha   90.00
_cell.angle_beta   90.00
_cell.angle_gamma   90.00
#
_symmetry.space_group_name_H-M   'P 1'
#
loop_
_entity.id
_entity.type
_entity.pdbx_description
1 polymer ?
#
loop_
_entity_poly.entity_id
_entity_poly.type
_entity_poly.pdbx_seq_one_letter_code
_entity_poly.pdbx_strand_id
1 'polypeptide(L)'
;MSGVAQTNVAGETTTVFSIQPQRQVSASDYVKLSADALNYRIAASQLALRKAERADVKAYAKADYDQAKKQRDSLFAALSNKDRKIAKPTLALSSQRAASIDLLKKSKDDFDNLYLTQMADEAPSMWALQKGYALEGSDPALKQVATLAVPTIESGYTVVKGLTPAAVASR
;
A
#
# COMPACT_ATOMS: atom_id res chain seq x y z
N MET A 1 -35.04 -11.19 8.64
CA MET A 1 -33.59 -11.07 8.39
C MET A 1 -33.41 -9.92 7.42
N SER A 2 -33.21 -8.70 7.95
CA SER A 2 -33.20 -7.48 7.14
C SER A 2 -31.88 -7.36 6.40
N GLY A 3 -31.95 -7.43 5.07
CA GLY A 3 -30.83 -7.15 4.19
C GLY A 3 -30.42 -5.69 4.31
N VAL A 4 -29.16 -5.46 4.63
CA VAL A 4 -28.57 -4.13 4.56
C VAL A 4 -28.27 -3.87 3.09
N ALA A 5 -29.04 -2.99 2.46
CA ALA A 5 -28.75 -2.53 1.11
C ALA A 5 -27.40 -1.81 1.13
N GLN A 6 -26.41 -2.37 0.43
CA GLN A 6 -25.20 -1.64 0.05
C GLN A 6 -25.61 -0.59 -0.98
N THR A 7 -25.90 0.62 -0.51
CA THR A 7 -25.97 1.80 -1.36
C THR A 7 -24.56 2.06 -1.89
N ASN A 8 -24.32 1.73 -3.16
CA ASN A 8 -23.14 2.21 -3.89
C ASN A 8 -23.23 3.73 -3.96
N VAL A 9 -22.48 4.43 -3.12
CA VAL A 9 -22.42 5.89 -3.16
C VAL A 9 -21.45 6.29 -4.28
N ALA A 10 -21.90 7.10 -5.23
CA ALA A 10 -21.06 7.62 -6.30
C ALA A 10 -19.82 8.32 -5.71
N GLY A 11 -18.61 7.85 -6.07
CA GLY A 11 -17.32 8.38 -5.56
C GLY A 11 -16.55 7.46 -4.60
N GLU A 12 -17.08 6.28 -4.28
CA GLU A 12 -16.40 5.27 -3.46
C GLU A 12 -15.36 4.45 -4.26
N THR A 13 -15.62 4.19 -5.54
CA THR A 13 -14.71 3.49 -6.45
C THR A 13 -13.95 4.47 -7.35
N THR A 14 -12.66 4.23 -7.55
CA THR A 14 -11.83 4.94 -8.53
C THR A 14 -11.79 4.16 -9.84
N THR A 15 -11.64 4.82 -10.99
CA THR A 15 -11.45 4.12 -12.27
C THR A 15 -10.11 3.38 -12.34
N VAL A 16 -9.20 3.68 -11.41
CA VAL A 16 -7.84 3.12 -11.32
C VAL A 16 -7.83 1.68 -10.79
N PHE A 17 -8.65 1.39 -9.78
CA PHE A 17 -8.78 0.09 -9.14
C PHE A 17 -10.27 -0.26 -9.13
N SER A 18 -10.71 -1.16 -9.99
CA SER A 18 -12.12 -1.58 -10.09
C SER A 18 -12.54 -2.48 -8.91
N ILE A 19 -12.23 -2.08 -7.69
CA ILE A 19 -12.49 -2.79 -6.43
C ILE A 19 -13.17 -1.87 -5.42
N GLN A 20 -13.81 -2.46 -4.41
CA GLN A 20 -14.50 -1.72 -3.37
C GLN A 20 -13.56 -1.38 -2.20
N PRO A 21 -13.74 -0.22 -1.53
CA PRO A 21 -13.05 0.08 -0.28
C PRO A 21 -13.37 -0.94 0.82
N GLN A 22 -12.39 -1.23 1.69
CA GLN A 22 -12.62 -2.10 2.85
C GLN A 22 -13.51 -1.40 3.89
N ARG A 23 -14.62 -2.04 4.25
CA ARG A 23 -15.59 -1.50 5.21
C ARG A 23 -15.25 -1.92 6.64
N GLN A 24 -15.70 -1.13 7.62
CA GLN A 24 -15.68 -1.51 9.05
C GLN A 24 -14.30 -1.91 9.61
N VAL A 25 -13.21 -1.33 9.09
CA VAL A 25 -11.85 -1.63 9.58
C VAL A 25 -11.63 -0.94 10.94
N SER A 26 -11.27 -1.73 11.96
CA SER A 26 -10.96 -1.19 13.29
C SER A 26 -9.70 -0.30 13.24
N ALA A 27 -9.57 0.65 14.15
CA ALA A 27 -8.36 1.49 14.21
C ALA A 27 -7.08 0.68 14.47
N SER A 28 -7.18 -0.40 15.25
CA SER A 28 -6.08 -1.33 15.52
C SER A 28 -5.66 -2.09 14.27
N ASP A 29 -6.63 -2.64 13.53
CA ASP A 29 -6.34 -3.39 12.30
C ASP A 29 -5.82 -2.47 11.20
N TYR A 30 -6.38 -1.26 11.08
CA TYR A 30 -5.89 -0.26 10.13
C TYR A 30 -4.42 0.06 10.35
N VAL A 31 -4.01 0.31 11.60
CA VAL A 31 -2.61 0.59 11.96
C VAL A 31 -1.71 -0.59 11.61
N LYS A 32 -2.11 -1.81 12.00
CA LYS A 32 -1.35 -3.03 11.73
C LYS A 32 -1.17 -3.27 10.23
N LEU A 33 -2.27 -3.26 9.47
CA LEU A 33 -2.28 -3.55 8.04
C LEU A 33 -1.55 -2.46 7.24
N SER A 34 -1.74 -1.19 7.60
CA SER A 34 -1.05 -0.07 6.94
C SER A 34 0.44 -0.12 7.20
N ALA A 35 0.88 -0.37 8.44
CA ALA A 35 2.30 -0.46 8.74
C ALA A 35 2.97 -1.64 8.02
N ASP A 36 2.33 -2.80 7.98
CA ASP A 36 2.85 -3.96 7.26
C ASP A 36 3.01 -3.67 5.75
N ALA A 37 2.02 -3.01 5.12
CA ALA A 37 2.09 -2.60 3.72
C ALA A 37 3.21 -1.58 3.45
N LEU A 38 3.36 -0.58 4.34
CA LEU A 38 4.40 0.44 4.22
C LEU A 38 5.80 -0.12 4.44
N ASN A 39 5.97 -1.02 5.40
CA ASN A 39 7.24 -1.72 5.64
C ASN A 39 7.63 -2.59 4.44
N TYR A 40 6.65 -3.26 3.82
CA TYR A 40 6.88 -4.04 2.62
C TYR A 40 7.38 -3.18 1.47
N ARG A 41 6.68 -2.09 1.16
CA ARG A 41 7.09 -1.12 0.12
C ARG A 41 8.51 -0.60 0.35
N ILE A 42 8.81 -0.16 1.57
CA ILE A 42 10.15 0.30 1.96
C ILE A 42 11.21 -0.80 1.67
N ALA A 43 10.96 -2.03 2.09
CA ALA A 43 11.90 -3.14 1.92
C ALA A 43 12.09 -3.53 0.44
N ALA A 44 10.99 -3.62 -0.32
CA ALA A 44 10.99 -3.96 -1.74
C ALA A 44 11.70 -2.88 -2.56
N SER A 45 11.38 -1.61 -2.33
CA SER A 45 12.04 -0.49 -3.02
C SER A 45 13.53 -0.38 -2.67
N GLN A 46 13.93 -0.67 -1.42
CA GLN A 46 15.35 -0.75 -1.06
C GLN A 46 16.09 -1.84 -1.83
N LEU A 47 15.46 -3.00 -2.04
CA LEU A 47 16.04 -4.04 -2.90
C LEU A 47 16.16 -3.54 -4.34
N ALA A 48 15.11 -2.91 -4.87
CA ALA A 48 15.11 -2.41 -6.25
C ALA A 48 16.15 -1.31 -6.49
N LEU A 49 16.37 -0.40 -5.53
CA LEU A 49 17.44 0.59 -5.64
C LEU A 49 18.84 -0.03 -5.77
N ARG A 50 19.04 -1.26 -5.28
CA ARG A 50 20.32 -1.99 -5.36
C ARG A 50 20.40 -2.94 -6.56
N LYS A 51 19.30 -3.65 -6.85
CA LYS A 51 19.27 -4.78 -7.78
C LYS A 51 18.69 -4.44 -9.14
N ALA A 52 17.90 -3.38 -9.26
CA ALA A 52 17.27 -3.08 -10.53
C ALA A 52 18.32 -2.75 -11.60
N GLU A 53 18.02 -3.06 -12.85
CA GLU A 53 18.91 -2.77 -13.98
C GLU A 53 18.40 -1.55 -14.75
N ARG A 54 17.09 -1.47 -14.95
CA ARG A 54 16.45 -0.37 -15.66
C ARG A 54 16.42 0.91 -14.82
N ALA A 55 16.75 2.04 -15.46
CA ALA A 55 16.79 3.34 -14.82
C ALA A 55 15.40 3.84 -14.37
N ASP A 56 14.36 3.55 -15.15
CA ASP A 56 12.96 3.88 -14.83
C ASP A 56 12.45 3.11 -13.60
N VAL A 57 12.85 1.85 -13.43
CA VAL A 57 12.55 1.03 -12.26
C VAL A 57 13.25 1.57 -11.01
N LYS A 58 14.51 1.98 -11.11
CA LYS A 58 15.21 2.66 -9.99
C LYS A 58 14.55 3.97 -9.61
N ALA A 59 14.14 4.77 -10.59
CA ALA A 59 13.46 6.04 -10.34
C ALA A 59 12.11 5.82 -9.62
N TYR A 60 11.32 4.85 -10.10
CA TYR A 60 10.07 4.46 -9.43
C TYR A 60 10.34 3.94 -8.00
N ALA A 61 11.33 3.07 -7.81
CA ALA A 61 11.71 2.57 -6.49
C ALA A 61 12.13 3.69 -5.52
N LYS A 62 12.86 4.70 -6.00
CA LYS A 62 13.25 5.84 -5.17
C LYS A 62 12.02 6.63 -4.69
N ALA A 63 11.11 6.93 -5.63
CA ALA A 63 9.89 7.66 -5.33
C ALA A 63 8.98 6.88 -4.37
N ASP A 64 8.82 5.57 -4.60
CA ASP A 64 8.01 4.70 -3.74
C ASP A 64 8.59 4.58 -2.33
N TYR A 65 9.91 4.41 -2.21
CA TYR A 65 10.61 4.38 -0.93
C TYR A 65 10.38 5.66 -0.11
N ASP A 66 10.59 6.83 -0.72
CA ASP A 66 10.43 8.12 -0.04
C ASP A 66 8.98 8.32 0.42
N GLN A 67 8.02 7.99 -0.46
CA GLN A 67 6.60 8.11 -0.18
C GLN A 67 6.15 7.16 0.95
N ALA A 68 6.54 5.88 0.88
CA ALA A 68 6.20 4.88 1.89
C ALA A 68 6.81 5.25 3.25
N LYS A 69 8.05 5.77 3.27
CA LYS A 69 8.69 6.27 4.48
C LYS A 69 7.91 7.45 5.08
N LYS A 70 7.57 8.46 4.27
CA LYS A 70 6.77 9.62 4.72
C LYS A 70 5.42 9.20 5.30
N GLN A 71 4.72 8.27 4.65
CA GLN A 71 3.43 7.76 5.11
C GLN A 71 3.54 7.00 6.43
N ARG A 72 4.57 6.16 6.58
CA ARG A 72 4.86 5.47 7.86
C ARG A 72 5.18 6.48 8.96
N ASP A 73 5.98 7.49 8.59
CA ASP A 73 6.23 8.74 9.29
C ASP A 73 4.98 9.28 9.99
N SER A 74 4.00 9.61 9.15
CA SER A 74 2.70 10.17 9.55
C SER A 74 1.83 9.19 10.34
N LEU A 75 1.82 7.91 9.98
CA LEU A 75 1.08 6.87 10.72
C LEU A 75 1.58 6.76 12.17
N PHE A 76 2.91 6.78 12.36
CA PHE A 76 3.52 6.65 13.68
C PHE A 76 3.33 7.93 14.50
N ALA A 77 3.42 9.09 13.84
CA ALA A 77 3.13 10.38 14.46
C ALA A 77 1.68 10.47 14.97
N ALA A 78 0.71 9.97 14.23
CA ALA A 78 -0.70 9.90 14.64
C ALA A 78 -0.93 9.03 15.91
N LEU A 79 0.04 8.18 16.27
CA LEU A 79 0.00 7.29 17.44
C LEU A 79 0.96 7.71 18.56
N SER A 80 1.62 8.87 18.43
CA SER A 80 2.69 9.30 19.34
C SER A 80 2.21 9.77 20.71
N ASN A 81 0.92 10.10 20.86
CA ASN A 81 0.34 10.55 22.12
C ASN A 81 0.20 9.37 23.12
N LYS A 82 0.67 9.58 24.35
CA LYS A 82 0.62 8.63 25.48
C LYS A 82 -0.79 8.20 25.91
N ASP A 83 -1.81 9.00 25.58
CA ASP A 83 -3.21 8.71 25.91
C ASP A 83 -3.87 7.77 24.87
N ARG A 84 -3.14 7.42 23.80
CA ARG A 84 -3.63 6.52 22.75
C ARG A 84 -3.65 5.08 23.26
N LYS A 85 -4.82 4.44 23.17
CA LYS A 85 -5.00 3.01 23.48
C LYS A 85 -4.66 2.08 22.30
N ILE A 86 -4.46 2.63 21.11
CA ILE A 86 -4.10 1.86 19.91
C ILE A 86 -2.60 1.58 19.96
N ALA A 87 -2.23 0.31 19.87
CA ALA A 87 -0.84 -0.12 19.91
C ALA A 87 -0.02 0.53 18.77
N LYS A 88 1.23 0.91 19.08
CA LYS A 88 2.16 1.34 18.04
C LYS A 88 2.49 0.13 17.14
N PRO A 89 2.48 0.32 15.81
CA PRO A 89 2.79 -0.76 14.88
C PRO A 89 4.25 -1.19 14.99
N THR A 90 4.52 -2.44 14.61
CA THR A 90 5.87 -2.98 14.53
C THR A 90 6.49 -2.72 13.15
N LEU A 91 7.80 -2.97 13.03
CA LEU A 91 8.48 -2.99 11.73
C LEU A 91 8.43 -4.37 11.05
N ALA A 92 7.73 -5.34 11.64
CA ALA A 92 7.65 -6.70 11.11
C ALA A 92 6.74 -6.76 9.88
N LEU A 93 7.04 -7.71 9.00
CA LEU A 93 6.21 -8.06 7.85
C LEU A 93 5.30 -9.25 8.20
N SER A 94 4.11 -9.29 7.61
CA SER A 94 3.33 -10.54 7.52
C SER A 94 4.11 -11.61 6.76
N SER A 95 3.76 -12.88 6.99
CA SER A 95 4.39 -14.02 6.30
C SER A 95 4.30 -13.91 4.78
N GLN A 96 3.16 -13.44 4.25
CA GLN A 96 2.97 -13.22 2.82
C GLN A 96 3.94 -12.17 2.28
N ARG A 97 4.01 -10.98 2.88
CA ARG A 97 4.91 -9.90 2.43
C ARG A 97 6.39 -10.26 2.63
N ALA A 98 6.72 -10.99 3.69
CA ALA A 98 8.06 -11.53 3.90
C ALA A 98 8.45 -12.52 2.77
N ALA A 99 7.54 -13.41 2.37
CA ALA A 99 7.76 -14.32 1.26
C ALA A 99 7.94 -13.58 -0.09
N SER A 100 7.15 -12.54 -0.35
CA SER A 100 7.33 -11.69 -1.54
C SER A 100 8.72 -11.04 -1.59
N ILE A 101 9.20 -10.52 -0.45
CA ILE A 101 10.57 -9.99 -0.31
C ILE A 101 11.62 -11.08 -0.57
N ASP A 102 11.41 -12.30 -0.08
CA ASP A 102 12.34 -13.40 -0.31
C ASP A 102 12.39 -13.85 -1.77
N LEU A 103 11.27 -13.76 -2.50
CA LEU A 103 11.25 -13.96 -3.95
C LEU A 103 12.09 -12.89 -4.67
N LEU A 104 11.96 -11.61 -4.30
CA LEU A 104 12.79 -10.51 -4.86
C LEU A 104 14.28 -10.67 -4.55
N LYS A 105 14.63 -11.24 -3.39
CA LYS A 105 16.04 -11.52 -3.07
C LYS A 105 16.60 -12.61 -3.99
N LYS A 106 15.81 -13.65 -4.28
CA LYS A 106 16.21 -14.82 -5.09
C LYS A 106 16.17 -14.57 -6.60
N SER A 107 15.39 -13.60 -7.08
CA SER A 107 15.32 -13.25 -8.50
C SER A 107 16.67 -12.76 -9.03
N LYS A 108 16.86 -12.97 -10.33
CA LYS A 108 18.08 -12.61 -11.08
C LYS A 108 17.68 -11.65 -12.21
N ASP A 109 17.81 -12.07 -13.45
CA ASP A 109 17.53 -11.28 -14.66
C ASP A 109 16.05 -10.84 -14.77
N ASP A 110 15.16 -11.49 -14.01
CA ASP A 110 13.73 -11.17 -13.92
C ASP A 110 13.38 -10.16 -12.81
N PHE A 111 14.38 -9.64 -12.08
CA PHE A 111 14.16 -8.81 -10.89
C PHE A 111 13.24 -7.61 -11.16
N ASP A 112 13.50 -6.83 -12.21
CA ASP A 112 12.76 -5.59 -12.51
C ASP A 112 11.28 -5.88 -12.75
N ASN A 113 10.99 -6.92 -13.53
CA ASN A 113 9.62 -7.31 -13.84
C ASN A 113 8.91 -7.84 -12.59
N LEU A 114 9.58 -8.70 -11.81
CA LEU A 114 9.01 -9.23 -10.58
C LEU A 114 8.70 -8.12 -9.58
N TYR A 115 9.62 -7.16 -9.41
CA TYR A 115 9.41 -6.01 -8.53
C TYR A 115 8.20 -5.18 -8.98
N LEU A 116 8.14 -4.78 -10.25
CA LEU A 116 7.02 -3.99 -10.77
C LEU A 116 5.69 -4.73 -10.64
N THR A 117 5.65 -6.04 -10.94
CA THR A 117 4.46 -6.88 -10.77
C THR A 117 4.00 -6.90 -9.32
N GLN A 118 4.89 -7.22 -8.38
CA GLN A 118 4.49 -7.26 -6.97
C GLN A 118 3.99 -5.90 -6.46
N MET A 119 4.59 -4.80 -6.92
CA MET A 119 4.15 -3.45 -6.56
C MET A 119 2.79 -3.08 -7.18
N ALA A 120 2.53 -3.54 -8.40
CA ALA A 120 1.23 -3.37 -9.06
C ALA A 120 0.13 -4.21 -8.37
N ASP A 121 0.44 -5.43 -7.96
CA ASP A 121 -0.51 -6.37 -7.34
C ASP A 121 -0.86 -5.99 -5.89
N GLU A 122 0.07 -5.34 -5.19
CA GLU A 122 -0.12 -4.89 -3.81
C GLU A 122 -1.03 -3.65 -3.74
N ALA A 123 -0.91 -2.73 -4.71
CA ALA A 123 -1.55 -1.42 -4.69
C ALA A 123 -3.09 -1.44 -4.55
N PRO A 124 -3.86 -2.33 -5.20
CA PRO A 124 -5.31 -2.41 -5.00
C PRO A 124 -5.68 -2.68 -3.53
N SER A 125 -5.04 -3.66 -2.88
CA SER A 125 -5.34 -3.99 -1.49
C SER A 125 -5.02 -2.82 -0.54
N MET A 126 -3.92 -2.10 -0.80
CA MET A 126 -3.55 -0.90 -0.07
C MET A 126 -4.56 0.23 -0.28
N TRP A 127 -4.97 0.47 -1.54
CA TRP A 127 -5.96 1.49 -1.86
C TRP A 127 -7.28 1.20 -1.15
N ALA A 128 -7.76 -0.05 -1.16
CA ALA A 128 -9.01 -0.44 -0.54
C ALA A 128 -8.99 -0.18 0.97
N LEU A 129 -7.88 -0.50 1.64
CA LEU A 129 -7.69 -0.21 3.07
C LEU A 129 -7.71 1.30 3.35
N GLN A 130 -6.91 2.07 2.61
CA GLN A 130 -6.78 3.52 2.83
C GLN A 130 -8.09 4.25 2.52
N LYS A 131 -8.73 3.96 1.39
CA LYS A 131 -10.00 4.56 1.01
C LYS A 131 -11.10 4.18 2.00
N GLY A 132 -11.15 2.93 2.42
CA GLY A 132 -12.11 2.43 3.39
C GLY A 132 -12.02 3.15 4.72
N TYR A 133 -10.80 3.25 5.26
CA TYR A 133 -10.56 3.94 6.52
C TYR A 133 -10.74 5.46 6.42
N ALA A 134 -10.41 6.07 5.27
CA ALA A 134 -10.67 7.48 5.01
C ALA A 134 -12.18 7.81 5.09
N LEU A 135 -13.04 6.92 4.58
CA LEU A 135 -14.49 7.08 4.62
C LEU A 135 -15.05 6.80 6.02
N GLU A 136 -14.76 5.62 6.58
CA GLU A 136 -15.50 5.06 7.72
C GLU A 136 -14.71 5.01 9.03
N GLY A 137 -13.41 5.32 9.00
CA GLY A 137 -12.54 5.22 10.16
C GLY A 137 -13.08 5.98 11.37
N SER A 138 -12.89 5.42 12.55
CA SER A 138 -13.37 5.99 13.82
C SER A 138 -12.38 6.93 14.48
N ASP A 139 -11.09 6.84 14.16
CA ASP A 139 -10.03 7.67 14.72
C ASP A 139 -9.67 8.84 13.77
N PRO A 140 -9.96 10.11 14.13
CA PRO A 140 -9.80 11.23 13.20
C PRO A 140 -8.36 11.43 12.68
N ALA A 141 -7.35 11.20 13.52
CA ALA A 141 -5.95 11.35 13.12
C ALA A 141 -5.55 10.27 12.09
N LEU A 142 -5.97 9.03 12.31
CA LEU A 142 -5.74 7.92 11.37
C LEU A 142 -6.55 8.09 10.08
N LYS A 143 -7.78 8.63 10.14
CA LYS A 143 -8.54 8.98 8.93
C LYS A 143 -7.79 9.97 8.06
N GLN A 144 -7.19 11.00 8.67
CA GLN A 144 -6.42 12.01 7.92
C GLN A 144 -5.21 11.37 7.22
N VAL A 145 -4.49 10.47 7.91
CA VAL A 145 -3.41 9.69 7.30
C VAL A 145 -3.94 8.89 6.10
N ALA A 146 -5.09 8.23 6.25
CA ALA A 146 -5.68 7.42 5.20
C ALA A 146 -6.09 8.24 3.97
N THR A 147 -6.79 9.37 4.19
CA THR A 147 -7.23 10.30 3.15
C THR A 147 -6.06 10.80 2.32
N LEU A 148 -4.94 11.16 2.95
CA LEU A 148 -3.75 11.65 2.26
C LEU A 148 -3.00 10.55 1.49
N ALA A 149 -3.19 9.28 1.86
CA ALA A 149 -2.54 8.16 1.19
C ALA A 149 -3.23 7.78 -0.13
N VAL A 150 -4.56 7.90 -0.23
CA VAL A 150 -5.35 7.48 -1.41
C VAL A 150 -4.78 7.99 -2.75
N PRO A 151 -4.62 9.31 -3.00
CA PRO A 151 -4.17 9.80 -4.30
C PRO A 151 -2.73 9.36 -4.63
N THR A 152 -1.90 9.14 -3.61
CA THR A 152 -0.51 8.73 -3.81
C THR A 152 -0.40 7.26 -4.22
N ILE A 153 -1.32 6.42 -3.76
CA ILE A 153 -1.41 5.02 -4.18
C ILE A 153 -1.95 4.93 -5.60
N GLU A 154 -2.97 5.71 -5.94
CA GLU A 154 -3.51 5.78 -7.32
C GLU A 154 -2.44 6.22 -8.32
N SER A 155 -1.73 7.31 -8.02
CA SER A 155 -0.64 7.81 -8.86
C SER A 155 0.51 6.80 -8.98
N GLY A 156 0.95 6.21 -7.87
CA GLY A 156 2.00 5.20 -7.86
C GLY A 156 1.62 3.96 -8.67
N TYR A 157 0.36 3.55 -8.63
CA TYR A 157 -0.13 2.42 -9.42
C TYR A 157 -0.20 2.73 -10.92
N THR A 158 -0.63 3.92 -11.32
CA THR A 158 -0.60 4.32 -12.74
C THR A 158 0.82 4.26 -13.29
N VAL A 159 1.81 4.73 -12.51
CA VAL A 159 3.23 4.66 -12.91
C VAL A 159 3.69 3.20 -13.02
N VAL A 160 3.48 2.38 -11.98
CA VAL A 160 3.98 0.99 -11.98
C VAL A 160 3.35 0.14 -13.08
N LYS A 161 2.05 0.32 -13.36
CA LYS A 161 1.36 -0.36 -14.47
C LYS A 161 1.94 0.06 -15.82
N GLY A 162 2.28 1.34 -16.01
CA GLY A 162 2.94 1.82 -17.23
C GLY A 162 4.35 1.26 -17.44
N LEU A 163 5.06 0.94 -16.34
CA LEU A 163 6.40 0.35 -16.39
C LEU A 163 6.41 -1.18 -16.54
N THR A 164 5.30 -1.83 -16.17
CA THR A 164 5.15 -3.29 -16.25
C THR A 164 4.97 -3.70 -17.70
N PRO A 165 5.79 -4.62 -18.25
CA PRO A 165 5.63 -5.07 -19.64
C PRO A 165 4.23 -5.63 -19.92
N ALA A 166 3.68 -5.33 -21.09
CA ALA A 166 2.31 -5.73 -21.46
C ALA A 166 2.06 -7.25 -21.36
N ALA A 167 3.06 -8.09 -21.67
CA ALA A 167 2.97 -9.55 -21.56
C ALA A 167 2.75 -10.05 -20.11
N VAL A 168 3.06 -9.22 -19.11
CA VAL A 168 2.85 -9.50 -17.68
C VAL A 168 1.61 -8.75 -17.16
N ALA A 169 1.24 -7.62 -17.77
CA ALA A 169 0.09 -6.82 -17.37
C ALA A 169 -1.29 -7.44 -17.72
N SER A 170 -1.34 -8.45 -18.60
CA SER A 170 -2.56 -9.12 -19.09
C SER A 170 -2.90 -10.46 -18.40
N ARG A 171 -2.15 -10.87 -17.38
CA ARG A 171 -2.48 -12.03 -16.54
C ARG A 171 -3.21 -11.59 -15.29
#